data_AF-S7X7K5-F1
#
_entry.id   AF-S7X7K5-F1
#
_cell.length_a   1.000
_cell.length_b   1.000
_cell.length_c   1.000
_cell.angle_alpha   90.00
_cell.angle_beta   90.00
_cell.angle_gamma   90.00
#
_symmetry.space_group_name_H-M   'P 1'
#
loop_
_entity.id
_entity.type
_entity.pdbx_description
1 polymer ?
#
loop_
_entity_poly.entity_id
_entity_poly.type
_entity_poly.pdbx_seq_one_letter_code
_entity_poly.pdbx_strand_id
1 'polypeptide(L)'
;MLTSCSTTKKTTATYWVNSAKVDCDAGVGKTTCLQISKAENHENAEWSNFYAPINGFTFEPGYLQKIEVTETQLDAEGVPADASSIQYDLIKVLEKKQDPKLAIHDIWAATHINGKVIESTSNVPTLELNTTEMRASGTNGCNNYTGQIKNITSDTIEFGAMASTRKMCMDMAIPDRFDKAFNSISTYKKKG
;
A
#
# COMPACT_ATOMS: atom_id res chain seq x y z
N MET A 1 19.02 33.05 -41.80
CA MET A 1 18.13 32.45 -40.78
C MET A 1 18.84 31.23 -40.24
N LEU A 2 19.21 31.23 -38.96
CA LEU A 2 19.85 30.08 -38.31
C LEU A 2 18.74 29.26 -37.67
N THR A 3 18.38 28.13 -38.28
CA THR A 3 17.47 27.14 -37.69
C THR A 3 18.25 26.38 -36.62
N SER A 4 18.07 26.78 -35.36
CA SER A 4 18.56 26.03 -34.21
C SER A 4 17.71 24.77 -34.07
N CYS A 5 18.33 23.61 -34.27
CA CYS A 5 17.69 22.32 -34.07
C CYS A 5 17.88 21.93 -32.60
N SER A 6 16.90 22.22 -31.75
CA SER A 6 16.89 21.76 -30.36
C SER A 6 16.70 20.23 -30.36
N THR A 7 17.77 19.48 -30.13
CA THR A 7 17.69 18.02 -29.98
C THR A 7 17.06 17.68 -28.63
N THR A 8 15.78 17.37 -28.64
CA THR A 8 15.03 16.88 -27.47
C THR A 8 15.70 15.60 -26.94
N LYS A 9 16.24 15.65 -25.71
CA LYS A 9 16.94 14.50 -25.12
C LYS A 9 15.92 13.46 -24.65
N LYS A 10 16.04 12.25 -25.19
CA LYS A 10 15.14 11.12 -24.92
C LYS A 10 15.92 9.97 -24.29
N THR A 11 15.47 9.45 -23.16
CA THR A 11 16.11 8.35 -22.43
C THR A 11 15.11 7.30 -21.97
N THR A 12 15.46 6.02 -22.04
CA THR A 12 14.64 4.92 -21.52
C THR A 12 14.95 4.67 -20.05
N ALA A 13 13.92 4.44 -19.24
CA ALA A 13 14.06 4.06 -17.85
C ALA A 13 13.08 2.93 -17.49
N THR A 14 13.44 2.14 -16.47
CA THR A 14 12.56 1.11 -15.91
C THR A 14 12.17 1.49 -14.49
N TYR A 15 10.87 1.49 -14.21
CA TYR A 15 10.32 1.77 -12.89
C TYR A 15 9.52 0.59 -12.37
N TRP A 16 9.62 0.32 -11.08
CA TRP A 16 8.54 -0.33 -10.35
C TRP A 16 7.51 0.71 -9.94
N VAL A 17 6.23 0.42 -10.17
CA VAL A 17 5.09 1.19 -9.66
C VAL A 17 4.50 0.41 -8.49
N ASN A 18 4.28 1.10 -7.37
CA ASN A 18 3.71 0.52 -6.16
C ASN A 18 2.24 0.11 -6.39
N SER A 19 1.72 -0.78 -5.55
CA SER A 19 0.37 -1.35 -5.67
C SER A 19 -0.75 -0.43 -5.16
N ALA A 20 -0.39 0.65 -4.47
CA ALA A 20 -1.28 1.65 -3.94
C ALA A 20 -0.77 3.06 -4.30
N LYS A 21 -1.70 3.99 -4.47
CA LYS A 21 -1.37 5.42 -4.51
C LYS A 21 -1.29 5.96 -3.09
N VAL A 22 -0.53 7.04 -2.91
CA VAL A 22 -0.41 7.75 -1.64
C VAL A 22 -0.93 9.17 -1.76
N ASP A 23 -1.44 9.71 -0.66
CA ASP A 23 -1.77 11.13 -0.57
C ASP A 23 -0.50 11.96 -0.81
N CYS A 24 -0.60 12.93 -1.70
CA CYS A 24 0.49 13.85 -2.04
C CYS A 24 -0.09 15.25 -2.26
N ASP A 25 0.72 16.27 -1.97
CA ASP A 25 0.33 17.67 -2.18
C ASP A 25 0.87 18.17 -3.52
N ALA A 26 -0.03 18.58 -4.41
CA ALA A 26 0.29 19.22 -5.69
C ALA A 26 -0.13 20.69 -5.73
N GLY A 27 -0.29 21.33 -4.56
CA GLY A 27 -0.48 22.77 -4.41
C GLY A 27 -1.93 23.22 -4.17
N VAL A 28 -2.95 22.47 -4.63
CA VAL A 28 -4.37 22.78 -4.35
C VAL A 28 -5.20 21.50 -4.18
N GLY A 29 -5.57 21.19 -2.93
CA GLY A 29 -6.47 20.09 -2.59
C GLY A 29 -5.79 18.74 -2.36
N LYS A 30 -6.55 17.78 -1.81
CA LYS A 30 -6.07 16.41 -1.63
C LYS A 30 -5.99 15.73 -3.00
N THR A 31 -4.81 15.28 -3.39
CA THR A 31 -4.61 14.44 -4.57
C THR A 31 -3.77 13.21 -4.21
N THR A 32 -3.78 12.21 -5.09
CA THR A 32 -3.06 10.96 -4.90
C THR A 32 -2.03 10.76 -5.99
N CYS A 33 -0.81 10.41 -5.62
CA CYS A 33 0.31 10.20 -6.54
C CYS A 33 0.62 8.71 -6.65
N LEU A 34 1.24 8.34 -7.77
CA LEU A 34 1.92 7.07 -7.87
C LEU A 34 3.14 7.08 -6.94
N GLN A 35 3.58 5.91 -6.51
CA GLN A 35 4.92 5.74 -5.97
C GLN A 35 5.72 4.87 -6.93
N ILE A 36 6.96 5.27 -7.20
CA ILE A 36 7.86 4.51 -8.06
C ILE A 36 9.15 4.14 -7.35
N SER A 37 9.83 3.12 -7.84
CA SER A 37 11.21 2.81 -7.49
C SER A 37 12.01 2.48 -8.74
N LYS A 38 13.27 2.94 -8.80
CA LYS A 38 14.21 2.61 -9.89
C LYS A 38 15.08 1.38 -9.56
N ALA A 39 14.81 0.69 -8.46
CA ALA A 39 15.53 -0.53 -8.08
C ALA A 39 15.28 -1.65 -9.10
N GLU A 40 16.25 -2.56 -9.26
CA GLU A 40 16.08 -3.71 -10.15
C GLU A 40 15.00 -4.69 -9.64
N ASN A 41 14.98 -4.91 -8.32
CA ASN A 41 14.05 -5.78 -7.60
C ASN A 41 13.17 -4.97 -6.64
N HIS A 42 11.85 -5.20 -6.71
CA HIS A 42 10.84 -4.61 -5.82
C HIS A 42 11.03 -4.93 -4.33
N GLU A 43 11.70 -6.02 -3.96
CA GLU A 43 11.94 -6.38 -2.55
C GLU A 43 12.83 -5.38 -1.82
N ASN A 44 13.70 -4.68 -2.55
CA ASN A 44 14.59 -3.63 -2.05
C ASN A 44 14.17 -2.24 -2.57
N ALA A 45 12.89 -2.07 -2.89
CA ALA A 45 12.39 -0.82 -3.46
C ALA A 45 12.43 0.31 -2.42
N GLU A 46 13.25 1.32 -2.70
CA GLU A 46 13.12 2.65 -2.11
C GLU A 46 12.03 3.40 -2.89
N TRP A 47 10.88 3.62 -2.26
CA TRP A 47 9.71 4.23 -2.90
C TRP A 47 9.79 5.76 -2.85
N SER A 48 9.51 6.41 -3.97
CA SER A 48 9.39 7.87 -4.05
C SER A 48 8.10 8.29 -4.75
N ASN A 49 7.52 9.41 -4.31
CA ASN A 49 6.30 9.95 -4.89
C ASN A 49 6.57 10.41 -6.33
N PHE A 50 5.66 10.04 -7.24
CA PHE A 50 5.69 10.37 -8.65
C PHE A 50 4.45 11.17 -9.03
N TYR A 51 4.67 12.45 -9.30
CA TYR A 51 3.62 13.46 -9.48
C TYR A 51 3.16 13.59 -10.94
N ALA A 52 3.99 13.18 -11.90
CA ALA A 52 3.70 13.32 -13.32
C ALA A 52 2.79 12.18 -13.83
N PRO A 53 1.93 12.43 -14.83
CA PRO A 53 1.28 11.36 -15.55
C PRO A 53 2.29 10.58 -16.41
N ILE A 54 1.97 9.32 -16.69
CA ILE A 54 2.69 8.50 -17.67
C ILE A 54 1.71 8.19 -18.80
N ASN A 55 1.94 8.75 -19.99
CA ASN A 55 1.06 8.55 -21.13
C ASN A 55 0.97 7.06 -21.49
N GLY A 56 -0.24 6.56 -21.69
CA GLY A 56 -0.49 5.14 -21.99
C GLY A 56 -0.42 4.20 -20.79
N PHE A 57 -0.08 4.68 -19.59
CA PHE A 57 -0.14 3.87 -18.37
C PHE A 57 -1.47 4.08 -17.63
N THR A 58 -2.14 2.98 -17.29
CA THR A 58 -3.32 2.98 -16.43
C THR A 58 -2.98 2.25 -15.14
N PHE A 59 -3.15 2.93 -14.00
CA PHE A 59 -2.88 2.35 -12.69
C PHE A 59 -3.92 1.29 -12.33
N GLU A 60 -3.44 0.14 -11.87
CA GLU A 60 -4.27 -0.96 -11.39
C GLU A 60 -4.01 -1.20 -9.89
N PRO A 61 -4.97 -0.85 -9.00
CA PRO A 61 -4.82 -1.08 -7.56
C PRO A 61 -4.55 -2.54 -7.24
N GLY A 62 -3.63 -2.80 -6.32
CA GLY A 62 -3.29 -4.14 -5.84
C GLY A 62 -2.26 -4.88 -6.67
N TYR A 63 -1.68 -4.25 -7.69
CA TYR A 63 -0.60 -4.83 -8.48
C TYR A 63 0.67 -4.00 -8.40
N LEU A 64 1.78 -4.65 -8.09
CA LEU A 64 3.11 -4.13 -8.37
C LEU A 64 3.39 -4.32 -9.87
N GLN A 65 3.79 -3.25 -10.54
CA GLN A 65 4.03 -3.27 -11.98
C GLN A 65 5.44 -2.79 -12.29
N LYS A 66 6.23 -3.58 -13.01
CA LYS A 66 7.49 -3.13 -13.60
C LYS A 66 7.19 -2.59 -14.99
N ILE A 67 7.45 -1.32 -15.22
CA ILE A 67 7.16 -0.64 -16.47
C ILE A 67 8.45 -0.10 -17.09
N GLU A 68 8.51 -0.13 -18.42
CA GLU A 68 9.53 0.57 -19.18
C GLU A 68 8.90 1.83 -19.76
N VAL A 69 9.53 2.98 -19.51
CA VAL A 69 9.07 4.29 -19.95
C VAL A 69 10.15 4.99 -20.75
N THR A 70 9.71 5.91 -21.60
CA THR A 70 10.60 6.93 -22.13
C THR A 70 10.43 8.23 -21.36
N GLU A 71 11.54 8.81 -20.92
CA GLU A 71 11.65 10.17 -20.41
C GLU A 71 12.08 11.10 -21.57
N THR A 72 11.27 12.11 -21.87
CA THR A 72 11.56 13.12 -22.91
C THR A 72 11.68 14.49 -22.26
N GLN A 73 12.87 15.10 -22.31
CA GLN A 73 13.07 16.46 -21.80
C GLN A 73 12.40 17.46 -22.74
N LEU A 74 11.38 18.17 -22.25
CA LEU A 74 10.69 19.19 -23.03
C LEU A 74 11.51 20.48 -23.06
N ASP A 75 11.55 21.15 -24.20
CA ASP A 75 12.23 22.43 -24.37
C ASP A 75 11.52 23.52 -23.54
N ALA A 76 12.29 24.38 -22.87
CA ALA A 76 11.75 25.39 -21.95
C ALA A 76 10.86 26.45 -22.64
N GLU A 77 10.96 26.59 -23.96
CA GLU A 77 10.18 27.51 -24.79
C GLU A 77 8.78 26.94 -25.08
N GLY A 78 7.96 26.78 -24.04
CA GLY A 78 6.57 26.34 -24.21
C GLY A 78 6.00 25.48 -23.09
N VAL A 79 6.81 25.10 -22.10
CA VAL A 79 6.34 24.40 -20.89
C VAL A 79 5.82 25.46 -19.91
N PRO A 80 4.52 25.44 -19.55
CA PRO A 80 3.97 26.28 -18.48
C PRO A 80 4.79 26.15 -17.19
N ALA A 81 4.90 27.22 -16.39
CA ALA A 81 5.72 27.21 -15.18
C ALA A 81 5.32 26.14 -14.14
N ASP A 82 4.10 25.61 -14.25
CA ASP A 82 3.48 24.58 -13.42
C ASP A 82 3.56 23.17 -14.02
N ALA A 83 4.08 23.00 -15.25
CA ALA A 83 4.19 21.71 -15.92
C ALA A 83 5.57 21.07 -15.72
N SER A 84 5.61 19.74 -15.61
CA SER A 84 6.86 18.99 -15.52
C SER A 84 7.70 19.23 -16.79
N SER A 85 8.99 19.48 -16.62
CA SER A 85 9.93 19.62 -17.74
C SER A 85 10.20 18.29 -18.46
N ILE A 86 9.60 17.20 -17.99
CA ILE A 86 9.78 15.85 -18.52
C ILE A 86 8.42 15.25 -18.85
N GLN A 87 8.28 14.78 -20.08
CA GLN A 87 7.17 13.93 -20.51
C GLN A 87 7.55 12.45 -20.34
N TYR A 88 6.63 11.67 -19.80
CA TYR A 88 6.78 10.22 -19.63
C TYR A 88 5.80 9.48 -20.52
N ASP A 89 6.32 8.60 -21.37
CA ASP A 89 5.50 7.75 -22.26
C ASP A 89 5.76 6.28 -21.94
N LEU A 90 4.72 5.49 -21.68
CA LEU A 90 4.83 4.06 -21.46
C LEU A 90 5.28 3.38 -22.76
N ILE A 91 6.35 2.59 -22.67
CA ILE A 91 6.76 1.68 -23.75
C ILE A 91 6.02 0.35 -23.59
N LYS A 92 6.12 -0.26 -22.40
CA LYS A 92 5.46 -1.54 -22.07
C LYS A 92 5.46 -1.83 -20.58
N VAL A 93 4.54 -2.70 -20.16
CA VAL A 93 4.57 -3.35 -18.85
C VAL A 93 5.44 -4.60 -18.98
N LEU A 94 6.56 -4.64 -18.26
CA LEU A 94 7.50 -5.76 -18.24
C LEU A 94 7.01 -6.87 -17.30
N GLU A 95 6.39 -6.48 -16.18
CA GLU A 95 5.99 -7.41 -15.13
C GLU A 95 4.78 -6.88 -14.37
N LYS A 96 3.90 -7.77 -13.92
CA LYS A 96 2.75 -7.46 -13.09
C LYS A 96 2.57 -8.56 -12.06
N LYS A 97 2.58 -8.20 -10.78
CA LYS A 97 2.44 -9.12 -9.64
C LYS A 97 1.40 -8.59 -8.68
N GLN A 98 0.50 -9.45 -8.23
CA GLN A 98 -0.45 -9.07 -7.18
C GLN A 98 0.34 -8.78 -5.89
N ASP A 99 0.06 -7.66 -5.26
CA ASP A 99 0.67 -7.33 -3.98
C ASP A 99 -0.06 -8.07 -2.85
N PRO A 100 0.60 -9.03 -2.18
CA PRO A 100 -0.01 -9.71 -1.04
C PRO A 100 -0.38 -8.75 0.09
N LYS A 101 0.32 -7.60 0.23
CA LYS A 101 0.02 -6.60 1.26
C LYS A 101 -1.36 -6.02 1.05
N LEU A 102 -1.68 -5.56 -0.16
CA LEU A 102 -3.00 -4.99 -0.41
C LEU A 102 -4.11 -6.04 -0.39
N ALA A 103 -3.78 -7.31 -0.66
CA ALA A 103 -4.77 -8.39 -0.65
C ALA A 103 -5.41 -8.61 0.73
N ILE A 104 -4.77 -8.20 1.83
CA ILE A 104 -5.30 -8.33 3.20
C ILE A 104 -5.77 -7.01 3.81
N HIS A 105 -5.75 -5.92 3.04
CA HIS A 105 -6.25 -4.61 3.47
C HIS A 105 -7.77 -4.65 3.61
N ASP A 106 -8.26 -4.98 4.80
CA ASP A 106 -9.69 -5.20 5.05
C ASP A 106 -10.02 -5.18 6.56
N ILE A 107 -11.31 -5.26 6.86
CA ILE A 107 -11.86 -5.46 8.21
C ILE A 107 -12.36 -6.90 8.32
N TRP A 108 -11.75 -7.66 9.23
CA TRP A 108 -12.02 -9.06 9.47
C TRP A 108 -12.79 -9.24 10.78
N ALA A 109 -13.88 -10.01 10.75
CA ALA A 109 -14.58 -10.45 11.96
C ALA A 109 -14.19 -11.89 12.30
N ALA A 110 -13.84 -12.15 13.55
CA ALA A 110 -13.44 -13.47 14.00
C ALA A 110 -14.66 -14.42 14.04
N THR A 111 -14.53 -15.58 13.40
CA THR A 111 -15.56 -16.64 13.46
C THR A 111 -15.14 -17.78 14.40
N HIS A 112 -13.85 -18.05 14.50
CA HIS A 112 -13.26 -19.11 15.30
C HIS A 112 -11.95 -18.63 15.93
N ILE A 113 -11.66 -19.12 17.14
CA ILE A 113 -10.36 -18.92 17.80
C ILE A 113 -9.85 -20.29 18.23
N ASN A 114 -8.69 -20.73 17.69
CA ASN A 114 -8.13 -22.07 17.92
C ASN A 114 -9.16 -23.19 17.67
N GLY A 115 -9.92 -23.09 16.57
CA GLY A 115 -10.91 -24.09 16.16
C GLY A 115 -12.27 -24.04 16.88
N LYS A 116 -12.41 -23.29 17.98
CA LYS A 116 -13.70 -23.15 18.67
C LYS A 116 -14.43 -21.88 18.20
N VAL A 117 -15.70 -22.08 17.79
CA VAL A 117 -16.63 -21.06 17.28
C VAL A 117 -16.81 -19.92 18.30
N ILE A 118 -17.02 -18.71 17.79
CA ILE A 118 -17.51 -17.56 18.56
C ILE A 118 -19.04 -17.58 18.49
N GLU A 119 -19.69 -17.90 19.60
CA GLU A 119 -21.15 -18.05 19.69
C GLU A 119 -21.89 -16.71 19.92
N SER A 120 -21.14 -15.64 20.26
CA SER A 120 -21.71 -14.31 20.50
C SER A 120 -21.95 -13.57 19.19
N THR A 121 -23.10 -12.89 19.07
CA THR A 121 -23.42 -11.97 17.96
C THR A 121 -23.15 -10.50 18.29
N SER A 122 -22.92 -10.16 19.57
CA SER A 122 -22.75 -8.77 20.04
C SER A 122 -21.30 -8.40 20.36
N ASN A 123 -20.46 -9.36 20.76
CA ASN A 123 -19.08 -9.13 21.19
C ASN A 123 -18.09 -9.89 20.29
N VAL A 124 -18.27 -9.76 18.97
CA VAL A 124 -17.41 -10.42 17.99
C VAL A 124 -16.09 -9.66 17.88
N PRO A 125 -14.93 -10.30 18.13
CA PRO A 125 -13.64 -9.68 17.90
C PRO A 125 -13.46 -9.31 16.42
N THR A 126 -12.84 -8.17 16.17
CA THR A 126 -12.54 -7.69 14.82
C THR A 126 -11.08 -7.30 14.69
N LEU A 127 -10.53 -7.45 13.49
CA LEU A 127 -9.19 -7.01 13.11
C LEU A 127 -9.29 -6.24 11.80
N GLU A 128 -8.97 -4.95 11.84
CA GLU A 128 -8.71 -4.12 10.68
C GLU A 128 -7.21 -4.11 10.39
N LEU A 129 -6.85 -4.39 9.15
CA LEU A 129 -5.48 -4.25 8.64
C LEU A 129 -5.47 -3.12 7.62
N ASN A 130 -4.89 -1.98 7.99
CA ASN A 130 -4.60 -0.90 7.06
C ASN A 130 -3.14 -1.04 6.62
N THR A 131 -2.95 -1.68 5.47
CA THR A 131 -1.60 -1.94 4.92
C THR A 131 -0.97 -0.75 4.23
N THR A 132 -1.73 0.34 4.02
CA THR A 132 -1.21 1.61 3.50
C THR A 132 -0.54 2.40 4.61
N GLU A 133 -1.19 2.47 5.78
CA GLU A 133 -0.67 3.13 6.98
C GLU A 133 0.19 2.19 7.85
N MET A 134 0.32 0.92 7.47
CA MET A 134 0.99 -0.12 8.26
C MET A 134 0.47 -0.17 9.71
N ARG A 135 -0.86 -0.21 9.85
CA ARG A 135 -1.57 -0.16 11.15
C ARG A 135 -2.56 -1.31 11.28
N ALA A 136 -2.65 -1.88 12.48
CA ALA A 136 -3.68 -2.83 12.86
C ALA A 136 -4.55 -2.25 13.97
N SER A 137 -5.87 -2.39 13.84
CA SER A 137 -6.85 -1.91 14.82
C SER A 137 -7.99 -2.91 14.98
N GLY A 138 -8.80 -2.76 16.03
CA GLY A 138 -9.97 -3.61 16.19
C GLY A 138 -10.51 -3.65 17.61
N THR A 139 -11.31 -4.67 17.89
CA THR A 139 -11.79 -5.00 19.23
C THR A 139 -11.55 -6.48 19.52
N ASN A 140 -11.20 -6.83 20.75
CA ASN A 140 -11.17 -8.22 21.19
C ASN A 140 -12.54 -8.72 21.69
N GLY A 141 -13.61 -7.95 21.43
CA GLY A 141 -14.98 -8.20 21.91
C GLY A 141 -15.32 -7.43 23.19
N CYS A 142 -14.34 -6.83 23.86
CA CYS A 142 -14.52 -5.98 25.03
C CYS A 142 -13.74 -4.66 24.88
N ASN A 143 -12.42 -4.77 24.68
CA ASN A 143 -11.50 -3.67 24.56
C ASN A 143 -11.13 -3.38 23.11
N ASN A 144 -10.98 -2.10 22.80
CA ASN A 144 -10.45 -1.68 21.52
C ASN A 144 -8.92 -1.73 21.57
N TYR A 145 -8.29 -2.16 20.48
CA TYR A 145 -6.84 -2.18 20.35
C TYR A 145 -6.39 -1.47 19.07
N THR A 146 -5.14 -1.01 19.09
CA THR A 146 -4.46 -0.42 17.94
C THR A 146 -2.95 -0.61 18.06
N GLY A 147 -2.25 -0.72 16.95
CA GLY A 147 -0.80 -0.81 16.94
C GLY A 147 -0.23 -0.82 15.53
N GLN A 148 1.09 -0.83 15.45
CA GLN A 148 1.80 -0.81 14.16
C GLN A 148 1.95 -2.22 13.60
N ILE A 149 1.96 -2.32 12.28
CA ILE A 149 2.44 -3.50 11.55
C ILE A 149 3.88 -3.17 11.15
N LYS A 150 4.83 -3.99 11.57
CA LYS A 150 6.25 -3.80 11.24
C LYS A 150 6.58 -4.32 9.86
N ASN A 151 6.02 -5.47 9.49
CA ASN A 151 6.30 -6.12 8.22
C ASN A 151 5.13 -7.00 7.76
N ILE A 152 4.98 -7.14 6.44
CA ILE A 152 4.00 -8.01 5.78
C ILE A 152 4.66 -8.66 4.57
N THR A 153 4.61 -9.98 4.48
CA THR A 153 4.97 -10.77 3.28
C THR A 153 3.72 -11.43 2.71
N SER A 154 3.88 -12.38 1.76
CA SER A 154 2.77 -13.18 1.21
C SER A 154 2.03 -14.07 2.22
N ASP A 155 2.66 -14.39 3.33
CA ASP A 155 2.17 -15.38 4.30
C ASP A 155 2.56 -15.05 5.75
N THR A 156 3.37 -14.02 5.99
CA THR A 156 3.76 -13.58 7.34
C THR A 156 3.33 -12.16 7.61
N ILE A 157 3.02 -11.88 8.88
CA ILE A 157 2.72 -10.56 9.39
C ILE A 157 3.40 -10.39 10.75
N GLU A 158 4.09 -9.27 10.94
CA GLU A 158 4.73 -8.93 12.21
C GLU A 158 4.05 -7.69 12.79
N PHE A 159 3.42 -7.86 13.96
CA PHE A 159 2.88 -6.74 14.72
C PHE A 159 3.94 -6.11 15.63
N GLY A 160 3.90 -4.79 15.75
CA GLY A 160 4.67 -4.03 16.72
C GLY A 160 4.00 -3.99 18.09
N ALA A 161 4.30 -2.94 18.86
CA ALA A 161 3.63 -2.73 20.14
C ALA A 161 2.14 -2.43 19.92
N MET A 162 1.30 -3.14 20.67
CA MET A 162 -0.16 -2.97 20.64
C MET A 162 -0.62 -2.24 21.89
N ALA A 163 -1.42 -1.20 21.72
CA ALA A 163 -2.15 -0.53 22.79
C ALA A 163 -3.57 -1.07 22.86
N SER A 164 -4.11 -1.18 24.08
CA SER A 164 -5.49 -1.63 24.31
C SER A 164 -6.16 -0.84 25.42
N THR A 165 -7.46 -0.60 25.30
CA THR A 165 -8.26 0.02 26.36
C THR A 165 -8.45 -0.93 27.54
N ARG A 166 -8.99 -0.42 28.66
CA ARG A 166 -9.33 -1.23 29.85
C ARG A 166 -10.75 -0.93 30.33
N LYS A 167 -11.74 -1.42 29.58
CA LYS A 167 -13.17 -1.37 29.94
C LYS A 167 -13.50 -2.48 30.93
N MET A 168 -14.51 -2.24 31.77
CA MET A 168 -15.09 -3.27 32.61
C MET A 168 -16.08 -4.11 31.78
N CYS A 169 -15.86 -5.42 31.71
CA CYS A 169 -16.66 -6.34 30.90
C CYS A 169 -17.17 -7.50 31.75
N MET A 170 -18.41 -7.90 31.52
CA MET A 170 -19.07 -8.96 32.30
C MET A 170 -18.54 -10.36 31.96
N ASP A 171 -18.15 -10.58 30.70
CA ASP A 171 -17.56 -11.83 30.22
C ASP A 171 -16.26 -11.54 29.47
N MET A 172 -15.17 -12.20 29.91
CA MET A 172 -13.83 -12.06 29.34
C MET A 172 -13.37 -13.33 28.60
N ALA A 173 -14.20 -14.37 28.50
CA ALA A 173 -13.80 -15.64 27.91
C ALA A 173 -13.41 -15.52 26.42
N ILE A 174 -14.10 -14.68 25.64
CA ILE A 174 -13.75 -14.39 24.24
C ILE A 174 -12.54 -13.45 24.15
N PRO A 175 -12.54 -12.27 24.82
CA PRO A 175 -11.38 -11.37 24.86
C PRO A 175 -10.06 -12.06 25.23
N ASP A 176 -10.03 -12.83 26.31
CA ASP A 176 -8.80 -13.48 26.79
C ASP A 176 -8.27 -14.52 25.79
N ARG A 177 -9.18 -15.25 25.15
CA ARG A 177 -8.82 -16.22 24.10
C ARG A 177 -8.30 -15.51 22.86
N PHE A 178 -8.91 -14.39 22.47
CA PHE A 178 -8.48 -13.59 21.35
C PHE A 178 -7.08 -13.02 21.60
N ASP A 179 -6.86 -12.35 22.73
CA ASP A 179 -5.57 -11.73 23.07
C ASP A 179 -4.44 -12.77 23.12
N LYS A 180 -4.71 -13.94 23.71
CA LYS A 180 -3.73 -15.04 23.74
C LYS A 180 -3.37 -15.53 22.33
N ALA A 181 -4.35 -15.68 21.45
CA ALA A 181 -4.11 -16.09 20.07
C ALA A 181 -3.37 -15.00 19.29
N PHE A 182 -3.85 -13.74 19.38
CA PHE A 182 -3.32 -12.58 18.67
C PHE A 182 -1.84 -12.35 18.96
N ASN A 183 -1.43 -12.45 20.23
CA ASN A 183 -0.03 -12.29 20.65
C ASN A 183 0.92 -13.39 20.13
N SER A 184 0.40 -14.45 19.52
CA SER A 184 1.19 -15.55 18.94
C SER A 184 1.17 -15.58 17.41
N ILE A 185 0.46 -14.63 16.77
CA ILE A 185 0.34 -14.58 15.31
C ILE A 185 1.66 -14.15 14.69
N SER A 186 2.12 -14.94 13.73
CA SER A 186 3.24 -14.62 12.84
C SER A 186 2.95 -14.93 11.37
N THR A 187 1.88 -15.68 11.10
CA THR A 187 1.52 -16.15 9.76
C THR A 187 0.04 -15.96 9.48
N TYR A 188 -0.30 -15.84 8.20
CA TYR A 188 -1.67 -15.73 7.74
C TYR A 188 -1.86 -16.46 6.40
N LYS A 189 -3.12 -16.78 6.09
CA LYS A 189 -3.52 -17.30 4.79
C LYS A 189 -4.88 -16.75 4.42
N LYS A 190 -4.94 -16.02 3.30
CA LYS A 190 -6.22 -15.61 2.70
C LYS A 190 -6.75 -16.77 1.85
N LYS A 191 -7.97 -17.22 2.14
CA LYS A 191 -8.73 -18.11 1.24
C LYS A 191 -9.69 -17.23 0.43
N GLY A 192 -9.61 -17.34 -0.89
CA GLY A 192 -10.55 -16.70 -1.82
C GLY A 192 -11.89 -17.40 -1.83
#